data_AF-A0A968FYP3-F1
#
_entry.id   AF-A0A968FYP3-F1
#
_cell.length_a   1.000
_cell.length_b   1.000
_cell.length_c   1.000
_cell.angle_alpha   90.00
_cell.angle_beta   90.00
_cell.angle_gamma   90.00
#
_symmetry.space_group_name_H-M   'P 1'
#
loop_
_entity.id
_entity.type
_entity.pdbx_description
1 polymer ?
#
loop_
_entity_poly.entity_id
_entity_poly.type
_entity_poly.pdbx_seq_one_letter_code
_entity_poly.pdbx_strand_id
1 'polypeptide(L)' 'WDDIAQNYPIGTEVTGTIIKVTGFGAFAEFGDGLEGLIHVSQLSSKKVTHPD' A
#
# COMPACT_ATOMS: atom_id res chain seq x y z
N TRP A 1 -16.86 -7.51 2.10
CA TRP A 1 -15.90 -7.83 3.17
C TRP A 1 -15.34 -9.25 3.06
N ASP A 2 -16.15 -10.28 2.77
CA ASP A 2 -15.65 -11.68 2.62
C ASP A 2 -14.81 -11.92 1.33
N ASP A 3 -15.16 -11.23 0.24
CA ASP A 3 -14.56 -11.43 -1.09
C ASP A 3 -13.14 -10.86 -1.25
N ILE A 4 -12.85 -9.76 -0.54
CA ILE A 4 -11.57 -9.06 -0.60
C ILE A 4 -10.44 -9.94 -0.04
N ALA A 5 -10.70 -10.65 1.06
CA ALA A 5 -9.70 -11.53 1.68
C ALA A 5 -9.38 -12.77 0.82
N GLN A 6 -10.30 -13.18 -0.06
CA GLN A 6 -10.06 -14.26 -1.03
C GLN A 6 -9.29 -13.77 -2.25
N ASN A 7 -9.58 -12.56 -2.74
CA ASN A 7 -8.90 -11.98 -3.91
C ASN A 7 -7.54 -11.37 -3.59
N TYR A 8 -7.31 -10.95 -2.34
CA TYR A 8 -6.07 -10.33 -1.88
C TYR A 8 -5.47 -11.12 -0.71
N PRO A 9 -4.81 -12.25 -0.99
CA PRO A 9 -4.12 -13.01 0.05
C PRO A 9 -3.04 -12.18 0.72
N ILE A 10 -2.84 -12.42 2.01
CA ILE A 10 -1.82 -11.75 2.80
C ILE A 10 -0.44 -12.14 2.23
N GLY A 11 0.33 -11.13 1.81
CA GLY A 11 1.66 -11.34 1.18
C GLY A 11 1.67 -11.28 -0.34
N THR A 12 0.52 -11.05 -0.99
CA THR A 12 0.47 -10.77 -2.43
C THR A 12 0.83 -9.31 -2.71
N GLU A 13 1.67 -9.09 -3.73
CA GLU A 13 1.97 -7.74 -4.23
C GLU A 13 0.77 -7.19 -4.99
N VAL A 14 0.32 -6.00 -4.59
CA VAL A 14 -0.86 -5.33 -5.15
C VAL A 14 -0.47 -3.98 -5.71
N THR A 15 -0.98 -3.68 -6.91
CA THR A 15 -0.80 -2.36 -7.53
C THR A 15 -1.96 -1.47 -7.13
N GLY A 16 -1.67 -0.37 -6.44
CA GLY A 16 -2.67 0.62 -6.01
C GLY A 16 -2.22 2.05 -6.31
N THR A 17 -3.18 2.96 -6.36
CA THR A 17 -2.92 4.40 -6.55
C THR A 17 -2.88 5.10 -5.21
N ILE A 18 -1.83 5.87 -4.94
CA ILE A 18 -1.74 6.69 -3.72
C ILE A 18 -2.68 7.89 -3.85
N ILE A 19 -3.75 7.89 -3.07
CA ILE A 19 -4.75 8.97 -3.07
C ILE A 19 -4.44 10.04 -2.01
N LYS A 20 -3.70 9.69 -0.95
CA LYS A 20 -3.39 10.61 0.14
C LYS A 20 -2.11 10.23 0.88
N VAL A 21 -1.28 11.22 1.19
CA VAL A 21 -0.09 11.04 2.03
C VAL A 21 -0.23 11.91 3.27
N THR A 22 0.07 11.33 4.42
CA THR A 22 0.00 11.96 5.74
C THR A 22 1.32 11.75 6.48
N GLY A 23 1.56 12.54 7.53
CA GLY A 23 2.82 12.44 8.30
C GLY A 23 3.04 11.07 8.97
N PHE A 24 1.98 10.28 9.18
CA PHE A 24 2.04 8.96 9.80
C PHE A 24 1.84 7.80 8.81
N GLY A 25 1.64 8.07 7.52
CA GLY A 25 1.39 7.01 6.54
C GLY A 25 0.82 7.49 5.21
N ALA A 26 0.54 6.55 4.31
CA ALA A 26 -0.06 6.81 3.01
C ALA A 26 -1.32 5.95 2.82
N PHE A 27 -2.32 6.50 2.14
CA PHE A 27 -3.52 5.80 1.72
C PHE A 27 -3.39 5.43 0.25
N ALA A 28 -3.55 4.14 -0.03
CA ALA A 28 -3.60 3.57 -1.36
C ALA A 28 -5.01 3.06 -1.65
N GLU A 29 -5.51 3.34 -2.85
CA GLU A 29 -6.77 2.77 -3.37
C GLU A 29 -6.45 1.72 -4.42
N PHE A 30 -7.12 0.57 -4.35
CA PHE A 30 -6.89 -0.57 -5.24
C PHE A 30 -8.00 -0.78 -6.28
N GLY A 31 -8.96 0.15 -6.34
CA GLY A 31 -10.22 -0.03 -7.06
C GLY A 31 -11.21 -0.84 -6.22
N ASP A 32 -12.45 -0.95 -6.70
CA ASP A 32 -13.55 -1.66 -6.00
C ASP A 32 -13.97 -1.08 -4.63
N GLY A 33 -13.59 0.17 -4.35
CA GLY A 33 -13.83 0.81 -3.05
C GLY A 33 -12.93 0.27 -1.93
N LEU A 34 -11.82 -0.39 -2.28
CA LEU A 34 -10.83 -0.87 -1.33
C LEU A 34 -9.77 0.20 -1.05
N GLU A 35 -9.68 0.61 0.22
CA GLU A 35 -8.69 1.55 0.72
C GLU A 35 -7.73 0.85 1.69
N GLY A 36 -6.43 0.98 1.46
CA GLY A 36 -5.37 0.48 2.33
C GLY A 36 -4.56 1.62 2.94
N LEU A 37 -4.33 1.53 4.26
CA LEU A 37 -3.43 2.44 4.97
C LEU A 37 -2.06 1.77 5.15
N ILE A 38 -1.03 2.42 4.61
CA ILE A 38 0.37 2.05 4.79
C ILE A 38 0.93 2.93 5.89
N HIS A 39 1.21 2.34 7.05
CA HIS A 39 1.85 3.07 8.13
C HIS A 39 3.26 3.51 7.73
N VAL A 40 3.71 4.70 8.13
CA VAL A 40 5.05 5.23 7.81
C VAL A 40 6.17 4.28 8.20
N SER A 41 5.96 3.45 9.23
CA SER A 41 6.92 2.42 9.65
C SER A 41 7.06 1.24 8.68
N GLN A 42 6.11 1.04 7.77
CA GLN A 42 6.12 0.02 6.71
C GLN A 42 6.58 0.59 5.36
N LEU A 43 6.45 1.90 5.19
CA LEU A 43 7.05 2.66 4.08
C LEU A 43 8.57 2.62 4.27
N SER A 44 9.21 1.57 3.75
CA SER A 44 10.65 1.38 3.84
C SER A 44 11.37 2.65 3.41
N SER A 45 12.13 3.27 4.32
CA SER A 45 12.97 4.45 4.06
C SER A 45 14.18 4.13 3.17
N LYS A 46 14.09 3.08 2.33
CA LYS A 46 15.05 2.84 1.27
C LYS A 46 14.79 3.85 0.17
N LYS A 47 15.32 5.06 0.40
CA LYS A 47 15.79 5.93 -0.66
C LYS A 47 16.60 5.04 -1.59
N VAL A 48 16.10 4.78 -2.81
CA VAL A 48 16.88 4.16 -3.89
C VAL A 48 18.12 5.03 -4.03
N THR A 49 19.21 4.57 -3.42
CA THR A 49 20.50 5.24 -3.40
C THR A 49 21.43 4.25 -4.08
N HIS A 50 21.89 4.65 -5.26
CA HIS A 50 22.91 4.00 -6.11
C HIS A 50 22.50 2.75 -6.90
N PRO A 51 22.37 2.85 -8.23
CA PRO A 51 23.06 1.92 -9.10
C PRO A 51 24.57 2.25 -9.07
N ASP A 52 25.41 1.24 -8.89
CA ASP A 52 26.79 1.26 -9.41
C ASP A 52 26.72 0.99 -10.93
#